data_AF-A0A3M1SEE4-F1
#
_entry.id   AF-A0A3M1SEE4-F1
#
_cell.length_a   1.000
_cell.length_b   1.000
_cell.length_c   1.000
_cell.angle_alpha   90.00
_cell.angle_beta   90.00
_cell.angle_gamma   90.00
#
_symmetry.space_group_name_H-M   'P 1'
#
loop_
_entity.id
_entity.type
_entity.pdbx_description
1 polymer ?
#
loop_
_entity_poly.entity_id
_entity_poly.type
_entity_poly.pdbx_seq_one_letter_code
_entity_poly.pdbx_strand_id
1 'polypeptide(L)'
;MKVVKVFGDDFTKNDLEFLKELDADVGYYWYSFWDYGGQGYLLIQKDGKWYLHDCGHCSCNTPLDTIYDSLRVGYDSLNGLLDCCTDELRQEIMPLVEQARIEGKEDRNELS
;
A
#
# COMPACT_ATOMS: atom_id res chain seq x y z
N MET A 1 -6.44 5.50 9.34
CA MET A 1 -6.41 4.90 7.99
C MET A 1 -7.41 3.76 7.80
N LYS A 2 -8.13 3.71 6.66
CA LYS A 2 -8.83 2.50 6.15
C LYS A 2 -7.80 1.55 5.54
N VAL A 3 -7.78 0.28 5.91
CA VAL A 3 -6.83 -0.71 5.35
C VAL A 3 -7.60 -1.73 4.52
N VAL A 4 -7.20 -1.90 3.26
CA VAL A 4 -7.85 -2.75 2.26
C VAL A 4 -6.87 -3.81 1.80
N LYS A 5 -7.17 -5.07 2.13
CA LYS A 5 -6.49 -6.22 1.52
C LYS A 5 -7.04 -6.43 0.12
N VAL A 6 -6.17 -6.39 -0.88
CA VAL A 6 -6.53 -6.68 -2.28
C VAL A 6 -6.44 -8.18 -2.54
N PHE A 7 -5.33 -8.83 -2.15
CA PHE A 7 -5.18 -10.28 -2.21
C PHE A 7 -4.05 -10.78 -1.30
N GLY A 8 -3.93 -12.11 -1.18
CA GLY A 8 -2.89 -12.78 -0.40
C GLY A 8 -3.24 -12.95 1.07
N ASP A 9 -2.20 -13.07 1.88
CA ASP A 9 -2.24 -13.27 3.32
C ASP A 9 -2.61 -11.98 4.07
N ASP A 10 -3.09 -12.15 5.30
CA ASP A 10 -3.40 -11.03 6.17
C ASP A 10 -2.15 -10.53 6.89
N PHE A 11 -2.03 -9.20 7.02
CA PHE A 11 -1.17 -8.62 8.02
C PHE A 11 -1.60 -9.05 9.42
N THR A 12 -0.66 -9.10 10.35
CA THR A 12 -0.99 -9.46 11.73
C THR A 12 -1.87 -8.39 12.36
N LYS A 13 -2.52 -8.72 13.48
CA LYS A 13 -3.29 -7.72 14.24
C LYS A 13 -2.42 -6.51 14.62
N ASN A 14 -1.17 -6.73 15.00
CA ASN A 14 -0.27 -5.64 15.42
C ASN A 14 0.09 -4.73 14.25
N ASP A 15 0.35 -5.31 13.08
CA ASP A 15 0.61 -4.55 11.85
C ASP A 15 -0.61 -3.68 11.49
N LEU A 16 -1.81 -4.24 11.55
CA LEU A 16 -3.05 -3.50 11.26
C LEU A 16 -3.32 -2.39 12.28
N GLU A 17 -3.04 -2.59 13.57
CA GLU A 17 -3.14 -1.52 14.57
C GLU A 17 -2.10 -0.43 14.34
N PHE A 18 -0.85 -0.79 14.07
CA PHE A 18 0.20 0.17 13.72
C PHE A 18 -0.19 1.00 12.49
N LEU A 19 -0.74 0.38 11.45
CA LEU A 19 -1.23 1.08 10.26
C LEU A 19 -2.38 2.06 10.56
N LYS A 20 -3.18 1.81 11.58
CA LYS A 20 -4.23 2.77 12.01
C LYS A 20 -3.65 4.00 12.70
N GLU A 21 -2.48 3.88 13.31
CA GLU A 21 -1.74 4.99 13.92
C GLU A 21 -1.06 5.88 12.88
N LEU A 22 -0.87 5.38 11.65
CA LEU A 22 -0.51 6.23 10.52
C LEU A 22 -1.68 7.18 10.22
N ASP A 23 -1.39 8.47 10.29
CA ASP A 23 -2.27 9.57 9.89
C ASP A 23 -2.46 9.59 8.36
N ALA A 24 -2.99 8.51 7.82
CA ALA A 24 -3.22 8.28 6.40
C ALA A 24 -4.69 7.98 6.14
N ASP A 25 -5.13 8.24 4.91
CA ASP A 25 -6.52 8.12 4.51
C ASP A 25 -6.87 6.65 4.27
N VAL A 26 -6.15 6.01 3.33
CA VAL A 26 -6.35 4.62 2.93
C VAL A 26 -5.03 3.93 2.58
N GLY A 27 -4.94 2.64 2.87
CA GLY A 27 -3.85 1.77 2.45
C GLY A 27 -4.39 0.53 1.72
N TYR A 28 -3.90 0.27 0.52
CA TYR A 28 -4.19 -0.92 -0.27
C TYR A 28 -2.98 -1.84 -0.25
N TYR A 29 -3.16 -3.11 0.10
CA TYR A 29 -2.03 -4.03 0.16
C TYR A 29 -2.32 -5.38 -0.45
N TRP A 30 -1.24 -6.00 -0.91
CA TRP A 30 -1.16 -7.45 -1.04
C TRP A 30 0.06 -7.90 -0.26
N TYR A 31 -0.04 -9.07 0.34
CA TYR A 31 1.03 -9.61 1.13
C TYR A 31 1.03 -11.13 1.04
N SER A 32 2.21 -11.73 1.12
CA SER A 32 2.35 -13.17 1.24
C SER A 32 3.48 -13.49 2.21
N PHE A 33 3.23 -14.45 3.09
CA PHE A 33 4.16 -14.89 4.12
C PHE A 33 4.58 -16.35 3.90
N TRP A 34 5.83 -16.65 4.22
CA TRP A 34 6.40 -17.99 4.29
C TRP A 34 7.28 -18.13 5.53
N ASP A 35 7.75 -19.35 5.82
CA ASP A 35 8.41 -19.72 7.09
C ASP A 35 9.50 -18.76 7.60
N TYR A 36 10.18 -18.03 6.71
CA TYR A 36 11.31 -17.17 7.05
C TYR A 36 11.21 -15.74 6.49
N GLY A 37 10.03 -15.32 6.06
CA GLY A 37 9.86 -13.97 5.53
C GLY A 37 8.51 -13.75 4.86
N GLY A 38 8.41 -12.62 4.19
CA GLY A 38 7.27 -12.30 3.37
C GLY A 38 7.63 -11.28 2.30
N GLN A 39 6.70 -11.10 1.39
CA GLN A 39 6.77 -10.07 0.36
C GLN A 39 5.39 -9.50 0.10
N GLY A 40 5.39 -8.28 -0.42
CA GLY A 40 4.16 -7.58 -0.75
C GLY A 40 4.43 -6.11 -0.91
N TYR A 41 3.37 -5.39 -1.22
CA TYR A 41 3.42 -3.94 -1.26
C TYR A 41 2.20 -3.35 -0.59
N LEU A 42 2.40 -2.18 -0.03
CA LEU A 42 1.38 -1.34 0.54
C LEU A 42 1.39 0.02 -0.18
N LEU A 43 0.31 0.32 -0.88
CA LEU A 43 0.04 1.58 -1.55
C LEU A 43 -0.80 2.46 -0.63
N ILE A 44 -0.26 3.60 -0.22
CA ILE A 44 -0.86 4.47 0.81
C ILE A 44 -1.27 5.79 0.16
N GLN A 45 -2.48 6.25 0.48
CA GLN A 45 -2.91 7.62 0.24
C GLN A 45 -2.87 8.40 1.55
N LYS A 46 -2.20 9.54 1.54
CA LYS A 46 -2.12 10.47 2.67
C LYS A 46 -1.98 11.90 2.18
N ASP A 47 -2.80 12.81 2.69
CA ASP A 47 -2.76 14.25 2.37
C ASP A 47 -2.83 14.52 0.85
N GLY A 48 -3.64 13.71 0.14
CA GLY A 48 -3.79 13.80 -1.32
C GLY A 48 -2.59 13.29 -2.13
N LYS A 49 -1.56 12.75 -1.49
CA LYS A 49 -0.39 12.13 -2.13
C LYS A 49 -0.42 10.61 -2.01
N TRP A 50 0.29 9.96 -2.92
CA TRP A 50 0.45 8.51 -3.00
C TRP A 50 1.87 8.10 -2.61
N TYR A 51 1.97 7.04 -1.81
CA TYR A 51 3.23 6.49 -1.34
C TYR A 51 3.23 4.97 -1.57
N LEU A 52 4.40 4.41 -1.84
CA LEU A 52 4.57 2.97 -2.01
C LEU A 52 5.57 2.46 -0.97
N HIS A 53 5.15 1.44 -0.24
CA HIS A 53 5.98 0.75 0.73
C HIS A 53 6.16 -0.71 0.29
N ASP A 54 7.41 -1.16 0.30
CA ASP A 54 7.79 -2.56 0.09
C ASP A 54 7.69 -3.29 1.44
N CYS A 55 6.83 -4.31 1.49
CA CYS A 55 6.60 -5.14 2.67
C CYS A 55 7.49 -6.39 2.69
N GLY A 56 8.45 -6.47 1.77
CA GLY A 56 9.49 -7.50 1.71
C GLY A 56 10.32 -7.53 2.98
N HIS A 57 10.34 -8.66 3.67
CA HIS A 57 11.13 -8.82 4.88
C HIS A 57 11.59 -10.27 5.09
N CYS A 58 12.62 -10.42 5.91
CA CYS A 58 13.05 -11.71 6.47
C CYS A 58 12.56 -11.86 7.92
N SER A 59 12.74 -13.03 8.52
CA SER A 59 12.29 -13.35 9.88
C SER A 59 12.79 -12.41 11.00
N CYS A 60 13.80 -11.57 10.72
CA CYS A 60 14.34 -10.62 11.70
C CYS A 60 13.49 -9.34 11.85
N ASN A 61 12.72 -9.00 10.82
CA ASN A 61 12.02 -7.72 10.71
C ASN A 61 10.54 -7.94 10.44
N THR A 62 9.72 -6.92 10.65
CA THR A 62 8.29 -6.93 10.28
C THR A 62 8.09 -6.32 8.90
N PRO A 63 6.95 -6.58 8.21
CA PRO A 63 6.67 -5.98 6.90
C PRO A 63 6.52 -4.46 6.93
N LEU A 64 6.51 -3.81 8.11
CA LEU A 64 6.27 -2.37 8.27
C LEU A 64 7.43 -1.61 8.92
N ASP A 65 8.56 -2.27 9.21
CA ASP A 65 9.66 -1.67 9.99
C ASP A 65 10.26 -0.40 9.33
N THR A 66 10.21 -0.29 8.00
CA THR A 66 10.80 0.83 7.23
C THR A 66 9.76 1.78 6.62
N ILE A 67 8.49 1.65 7.01
CA ILE A 67 7.38 2.41 6.42
C ILE A 67 7.56 3.93 6.49
N TYR A 68 8.13 4.46 7.57
CA TYR A 68 8.38 5.90 7.71
C TYR A 68 9.41 6.43 6.71
N ASP A 69 10.33 5.60 6.20
CA ASP A 69 11.23 5.98 5.13
C ASP A 69 10.49 6.08 3.79
N SER A 70 9.57 5.13 3.53
CA SER A 70 8.70 5.14 2.34
C SER A 70 7.75 6.35 2.29
N LEU A 71 7.34 6.87 3.45
CA LEU A 71 6.46 8.05 3.55
C LEU A 71 7.18 9.39 3.29
N ARG A 72 8.48 9.39 2.95
CA ARG A 72 9.22 10.64 2.67
C ARG A 72 9.05 11.16 1.25
N VAL A 73 8.75 10.28 0.30
CA VAL A 73 8.64 10.62 -1.13
C VAL A 73 7.24 10.30 -1.61
N GLY A 74 6.36 11.31 -1.57
CA GLY A 74 4.98 11.20 -2.03
C GLY A 74 4.78 11.73 -3.44
N TYR A 75 3.91 11.09 -4.19
CA TYR A 75 3.57 11.43 -5.57
C TYR A 75 2.18 12.08 -5.63
N ASP A 76 2.01 13.12 -6.44
CA ASP A 76 0.74 13.86 -6.54
C ASP A 76 -0.37 13.08 -7.28
N SER A 77 -0.01 11.97 -7.93
CA SER A 77 -0.98 11.09 -8.59
C SER A 77 -0.45 9.66 -8.71
N LEU A 78 -1.37 8.70 -8.86
CA LEU A 78 -1.02 7.30 -9.14
C LEU A 78 -0.20 7.16 -10.43
N ASN A 79 -0.49 7.94 -11.47
CA ASN A 79 0.29 7.90 -12.70
C ASN A 79 1.72 8.41 -12.48
N GLY A 80 1.89 9.48 -11.71
CA GLY A 80 3.22 9.98 -11.35
C GLY A 80 4.04 8.97 -10.54
N LEU A 81 3.38 8.21 -9.66
CA LEU A 81 4.01 7.08 -8.95
C LEU A 81 4.43 5.99 -9.95
N LEU A 82 3.52 5.58 -10.84
CA LEU A 82 3.77 4.54 -11.84
C LEU A 82 4.89 4.90 -12.81
N ASP A 83 5.04 6.17 -13.17
CA ASP A 83 6.10 6.67 -14.06
C ASP A 83 7.50 6.53 -13.44
N CYS A 84 7.60 6.37 -12.12
CA CYS A 84 8.84 6.12 -11.40
C CYS A 84 9.12 4.63 -11.11
N CYS A 85 8.15 3.74 -11.39
CA CYS A 85 8.32 2.30 -11.21
C CYS A 85 9.03 1.67 -12.42
N THR A 86 9.80 0.61 -12.17
CA THR A 86 10.21 -0.32 -13.23
C THR A 86 9.00 -1.10 -13.74
N ASP A 87 9.12 -1.74 -14.90
CA ASP A 87 8.03 -2.54 -15.46
C ASP A 87 7.65 -3.73 -14.55
N GLU A 88 8.63 -4.34 -13.89
CA GLU A 88 8.41 -5.42 -12.92
C GLU A 88 7.62 -4.92 -11.71
N LEU A 89 8.07 -3.84 -11.08
CA LEU A 89 7.39 -3.25 -9.93
C LEU A 89 5.97 -2.81 -10.29
N ARG A 90 5.81 -2.20 -11.47
CA ARG A 90 4.51 -1.78 -12.00
C ARG A 90 3.54 -2.95 -12.10
N GLN A 91 3.99 -4.13 -12.53
CA GLN A 91 3.14 -5.32 -12.61
C GLN A 91 2.71 -5.79 -11.21
N GLU A 92 3.64 -5.79 -10.24
CA GLU A 92 3.36 -6.22 -8.87
C GLU A 92 2.37 -5.31 -8.12
N ILE A 93 2.38 -4.01 -8.40
CA ILE A 93 1.50 -3.04 -7.73
C ILE A 93 0.21 -2.72 -8.51
N MET A 94 0.10 -3.15 -9.77
CA MET A 94 -1.06 -2.82 -10.61
C MET A 94 -2.40 -3.20 -9.96
N PRO A 95 -2.56 -4.37 -9.32
CA PRO A 95 -3.83 -4.71 -8.66
C PRO A 95 -4.20 -3.72 -7.55
N LEU A 96 -3.22 -3.16 -6.84
CA LEU A 96 -3.46 -2.15 -5.80
C LEU A 96 -3.93 -0.83 -6.43
N VAL A 97 -3.30 -0.43 -7.53
CA VAL A 97 -3.67 0.76 -8.30
C VAL A 97 -5.07 0.63 -8.89
N GLU A 98 -5.43 -0.55 -9.39
CA GLU A 98 -6.78 -0.83 -9.90
C GLU A 98 -7.83 -0.75 -8.80
N GLN A 99 -7.57 -1.35 -7.63
CA GLN A 99 -8.46 -1.23 -6.47
C GLN A 99 -8.64 0.22 -6.04
N ALA A 100 -7.55 0.99 -5.93
CA ALA A 100 -7.60 2.41 -5.60
C ALA A 100 -8.42 3.23 -6.61
N ARG A 101 -8.32 2.90 -7.91
CA ARG A 101 -9.10 3.55 -8.97
C ARG A 101 -10.58 3.20 -8.95
N ILE A 102 -10.95 2.01 -8.50
CA ILE A 102 -12.35 1.60 -8.35
C ILE A 102 -12.98 2.40 -7.21
N GLU A 103 -12.36 2.40 -6.04
CA GLU A 103 -12.88 3.11 -4.86
C GLU A 103 -12.89 4.64 -5.08
N GLY A 104 -11.84 5.21 -5.68
CA GLY A 104 -11.80 6.64 -6.03
C GLY A 104 -12.74 7.06 -7.18
N LYS A 105 -13.48 6.14 -7.78
CA LYS A 105 -14.61 6.42 -8.68
C LYS A 105 -15.95 6.33 -7.96
N GLU A 106 -16.08 5.54 -6.88
CA GLU A 106 -17.30 5.49 -6.07
C GLU A 106 -17.55 6.84 -5.38
N ASP A 107 -16.50 7.52 -4.88
CA ASP A 107 -16.61 8.87 -4.28
C ASP A 107 -17.06 9.97 -5.27
N ARG A 108 -17.04 9.71 -6.59
CA ARG A 108 -17.50 10.66 -7.62
C ARG A 108 -18.92 10.42 -8.11
N ASN A 109 -19.59 9.35 -7.66
CA ASN A 109 -20.92 8.98 -8.13
C ASN A 109 -22.05 9.28 -7.12
N GLU A 110 -21.75 9.97 -6.02
CA GLU A 110 -22.77 10.43 -5.04
C GLU A 110 -23.24 11.90 -5.28
N LEU A 111 -22.96 12.49 -6.44
CA LEU A 111 -23.38 13.86 -6.78
C LEU A 111 -24.09 14.01 -8.15
N SER A 112 -24.78 12.97 -8.62
CA SER A 112 -25.64 13.04 -9.82
C SER A 112 -27.10 12.77 -9.50
#